data_AF-A0A7D5MQV5-F1
#
_entry.id   AF-A0A7D5MQV5-F1
#
_cell.length_a   1.000
_cell.length_b   1.000
_cell.length_c   1.000
_cell.angle_alpha   90.00
_cell.angle_beta   90.00
_cell.angle_gamma   90.00
#
_symmetry.space_group_name_H-M   'P 1'
#
loop_
_entity.id
_entity.type
_entity.pdbx_description
1 polymer ?
#
loop_
_entity_poly.entity_id
_entity_poly.type
_entity_poly.pdbx_seq_one_letter_code
_entity_poly.pdbx_strand_id
1 'polypeptide(L)'
;MVAESIGPVPKLPCNPNNIPQINLYNIEEKQLQNAYTVIEKLEDKFKNDPHLLAMVEKSEQGLEIDFLKILSSRYHLSSSQILSMVNDLKTIPGQISNIVSQMNSLESQLTTIQQNVTSDQTSLAAAEQTVSNDEAATATLNQMLSTDQSALDQINQIIASNQSTVQLASQAVASDQQALATANQNLQSSQTAVQTANQAAADAQAQVDSANAVLQVYSSDQAAIDNATAGVSLSQQTLDSAQQTLASSTQALSDANATVASNQQIVDSILAQPNYNPDDLAIAQQNLDASQQVASQLEAQVQSAQTAVTVAQSQLDTSNAVLSAAQNQQFSDFASYGAISVATVGHLQLQAQLAATTQQTAQTAFTQNQTAVASLQAQLQTDQTALSQAQSIVGTAQAQLSSAQTQVQQDQTQLATAQSQLQADQTIVQQLQSQLQADQAQQTTVSAQISNLQTQENTLQQQLQPAISFVDGLSDLEKTLFKELFNVQLPS
;
A
#
# COMPACT_ATOMS: atom_id res chain seq x y z
N MET A 1 -50.87 -69.01 -11.01
CA MET A 1 -51.45 -70.15 -10.26
C MET A 1 -52.61 -69.64 -9.43
N VAL A 2 -53.83 -69.67 -9.97
CA VAL A 2 -55.05 -69.89 -9.21
C VAL A 2 -55.95 -70.68 -10.16
N ALA A 3 -56.26 -71.91 -9.75
CA ALA A 3 -57.15 -72.82 -10.46
C ALA A 3 -58.57 -72.52 -9.98
N GLU A 4 -59.47 -72.19 -10.89
CA GLU A 4 -60.90 -72.15 -10.59
C GLU A 4 -61.66 -73.19 -11.41
N SER A 5 -62.29 -74.06 -10.61
CA SER A 5 -63.13 -75.19 -10.91
C SER A 5 -64.28 -74.86 -11.87
N ILE A 6 -64.31 -75.53 -13.02
CA ILE A 6 -65.46 -75.54 -13.93
C ILE A 6 -66.47 -76.56 -13.37
N GLY A 7 -67.62 -76.06 -12.89
CA GLY A 7 -68.75 -76.89 -12.44
C GLY A 7 -69.35 -77.73 -13.58
N PRO A 8 -70.14 -78.77 -13.26
CA PRO A 8 -70.58 -79.75 -14.24
C PRO A 8 -71.57 -79.17 -15.26
N VAL A 9 -71.32 -79.50 -16.53
CA VAL A 9 -72.21 -79.28 -17.67
C VAL A 9 -73.56 -79.98 -17.43
N PRO A 10 -74.71 -79.31 -17.63
CA PRO A 10 -76.01 -79.98 -17.61
C PRO A 10 -76.08 -80.99 -18.76
N LYS A 11 -76.21 -82.28 -18.45
CA LYS A 11 -76.60 -83.29 -19.43
C LYS A 11 -78.02 -83.00 -19.90
N LEU A 12 -78.17 -82.59 -21.15
CA LEU A 12 -79.44 -82.63 -21.86
C LEU A 12 -79.91 -84.10 -21.96
N PRO A 13 -81.17 -84.42 -21.66
CA PRO A 13 -81.70 -85.75 -21.85
C PRO A 13 -81.94 -86.00 -23.35
N CYS A 14 -81.03 -86.72 -24.01
CA CYS A 14 -81.32 -87.35 -25.30
C CYS A 14 -82.32 -88.48 -25.08
N ASN A 15 -83.61 -88.23 -25.37
CA ASN A 15 -84.63 -89.28 -25.49
C ASN A 15 -84.61 -89.85 -26.92
N PRO A 16 -84.27 -91.15 -27.15
CA PRO A 16 -84.12 -91.71 -28.48
C PRO A 16 -85.45 -92.01 -29.24
N ASN A 17 -86.62 -91.63 -28.70
CA ASN A 17 -87.92 -92.05 -29.25
C ASN A 17 -88.70 -90.98 -30.06
N ASN A 18 -88.05 -89.97 -30.67
CA ASN A 18 -88.75 -88.88 -31.38
C ASN A 18 -88.55 -88.84 -32.92
N ILE A 19 -88.40 -90.01 -33.56
CA ILE A 19 -88.21 -90.14 -35.01
C ILE A 19 -89.41 -89.63 -35.86
N PRO A 20 -90.69 -89.66 -35.43
CA PRO A 20 -91.79 -89.11 -36.21
C PRO A 20 -91.80 -87.58 -36.30
N GLN A 21 -91.28 -86.88 -35.28
CA GLN A 21 -91.34 -85.42 -35.22
C GLN A 21 -90.28 -84.74 -36.10
N ILE A 22 -89.09 -85.34 -36.26
CA ILE A 22 -88.01 -84.79 -37.10
C ILE A 22 -88.44 -84.70 -38.57
N ASN A 23 -89.16 -85.70 -39.09
CA ASN A 23 -89.68 -85.68 -40.47
C ASN A 23 -90.82 -84.66 -40.66
N LEU A 24 -91.63 -84.39 -39.63
CA LEU A 24 -92.73 -83.43 -39.71
C LEU A 24 -92.19 -82.00 -39.73
N TYR A 25 -91.26 -81.69 -38.83
CA TYR A 25 -90.65 -80.37 -38.78
C TYR A 25 -89.85 -80.05 -40.06
N ASN A 26 -89.16 -81.02 -40.67
CA ASN A 26 -88.47 -80.83 -41.95
C ASN A 26 -89.43 -80.57 -43.14
N ILE A 27 -90.65 -81.12 -43.09
CA ILE A 27 -91.67 -80.88 -44.12
C ILE A 27 -92.29 -79.48 -43.95
N GLU A 28 -92.61 -79.09 -42.72
CA GLU A 28 -93.14 -77.76 -42.38
C GLU A 28 -92.12 -76.65 -42.70
N GLU A 29 -90.84 -76.90 -42.42
CA GLU A 29 -89.73 -75.99 -42.73
C GLU A 29 -89.53 -75.82 -44.24
N LYS A 30 -89.59 -76.91 -45.02
CA LYS A 30 -89.50 -76.85 -46.48
C LYS A 30 -90.73 -76.17 -47.13
N GLN A 31 -91.90 -76.30 -46.51
CA GLN A 31 -93.11 -75.57 -46.91
C GLN A 31 -92.99 -74.07 -46.57
N LEU A 32 -92.43 -73.74 -45.40
CA LEU A 32 -92.13 -72.36 -45.01
C LEU A 32 -91.12 -71.70 -45.96
N GLN A 33 -90.03 -72.40 -46.34
CA GLN A 33 -89.07 -71.91 -47.33
C GLN A 33 -89.72 -71.66 -48.69
N ASN A 34 -90.55 -72.59 -49.16
CA ASN A 34 -91.26 -72.40 -50.42
C ASN A 34 -92.24 -71.21 -50.36
N ALA A 35 -92.93 -71.01 -49.23
CA ALA A 35 -93.82 -69.87 -49.01
C ALA A 35 -93.04 -68.55 -48.96
N TYR A 36 -91.87 -68.55 -48.31
CA TYR A 36 -91.01 -67.39 -48.20
C TYR A 36 -90.40 -66.99 -49.56
N THR A 37 -89.88 -67.94 -50.34
CA THR A 37 -89.41 -67.71 -51.71
C THR A 37 -90.51 -67.18 -52.64
N VAL A 38 -91.78 -67.46 -52.36
CA VAL A 38 -92.91 -66.87 -53.08
C VAL A 38 -93.15 -65.43 -52.63
N ILE A 39 -93.07 -65.14 -51.34
CA ILE A 39 -93.21 -63.78 -50.77
C ILE A 39 -92.10 -62.84 -51.27
N GLU A 40 -90.83 -63.27 -51.26
CA GLU A 40 -89.69 -62.46 -51.75
C GLU A 40 -89.86 -62.05 -53.22
N LYS A 41 -90.39 -62.97 -54.05
CA LYS A 41 -90.73 -62.68 -55.46
C LYS A 41 -91.91 -61.72 -55.62
N LEU A 42 -92.81 -61.67 -54.65
CA LEU A 42 -93.94 -60.73 -54.63
C LEU A 42 -93.49 -59.36 -54.13
N GLU A 43 -92.58 -59.28 -53.15
CA GLU A 43 -91.99 -58.03 -52.66
C GLU A 43 -91.25 -57.29 -53.77
N ASP A 44 -90.36 -57.96 -54.51
CA ASP A 44 -89.62 -57.32 -55.60
C ASP A 44 -90.56 -56.87 -56.75
N LYS A 45 -91.66 -57.61 -56.96
CA LYS A 45 -92.69 -57.30 -57.96
C LYS A 45 -93.61 -56.15 -57.54
N PHE A 46 -93.81 -55.93 -56.24
CA PHE A 46 -94.73 -54.95 -55.68
C PHE A 46 -94.07 -53.81 -54.90
N LYS A 47 -92.74 -53.71 -54.88
CA LYS A 47 -91.98 -52.66 -54.18
C LYS A 47 -92.38 -51.21 -54.49
N ASN A 48 -93.08 -50.99 -55.61
CA ASN A 48 -93.54 -49.67 -56.06
C ASN A 48 -95.04 -49.40 -55.77
N ASP A 49 -95.77 -50.35 -55.17
CA ASP A 49 -97.17 -50.21 -54.76
C ASP A 49 -97.29 -50.37 -53.23
N PRO A 50 -97.41 -49.27 -52.48
CA PRO A 50 -97.41 -49.30 -51.02
C PRO A 50 -98.53 -50.17 -50.41
N HIS A 51 -99.67 -50.31 -51.09
CA HIS A 51 -100.80 -51.07 -50.56
C HIS A 51 -100.59 -52.57 -50.75
N LEU A 52 -100.04 -52.97 -51.90
CA LEU A 52 -99.69 -54.38 -52.14
C LEU A 52 -98.47 -54.80 -51.32
N LEU A 53 -97.48 -53.92 -51.19
CA LEU A 53 -96.32 -54.15 -50.34
C LEU A 53 -96.74 -54.38 -48.88
N ALA A 54 -97.65 -53.57 -48.33
CA ALA A 54 -98.18 -53.77 -46.98
C ALA A 54 -98.94 -55.10 -46.78
N MET A 55 -99.59 -55.62 -47.83
CA MET A 55 -100.23 -56.95 -47.77
C MET A 55 -99.21 -58.09 -47.82
N VAL A 56 -98.10 -57.88 -48.53
CA VAL A 56 -96.98 -58.83 -48.60
C VAL A 56 -96.20 -58.83 -47.28
N GLU A 57 -95.88 -57.67 -46.71
CA GLU A 57 -95.27 -57.51 -45.37
C GLU A 57 -96.13 -58.16 -44.27
N LYS A 58 -97.47 -58.05 -44.35
CA LYS A 58 -98.37 -58.73 -43.40
C LYS A 58 -98.34 -60.26 -43.54
N SER A 59 -98.09 -60.76 -44.75
CA SER A 59 -97.96 -62.20 -45.01
C SER A 59 -96.59 -62.71 -44.55
N GLU A 60 -95.55 -61.91 -44.71
CA GLU A 60 -94.19 -62.12 -44.19
C GLU A 60 -94.20 -62.23 -42.65
N GLN A 61 -94.87 -61.31 -41.94
CA GLN A 61 -95.09 -61.38 -40.49
C GLN A 61 -95.82 -62.66 -40.06
N GLY A 62 -96.71 -63.18 -40.90
CA GLY A 62 -97.37 -64.47 -40.68
C GLY A 62 -96.39 -65.65 -40.74
N LEU A 63 -95.44 -65.62 -41.69
CA LEU A 63 -94.37 -66.62 -41.80
C LEU A 63 -93.36 -66.51 -40.67
N GLU A 64 -93.01 -65.29 -40.22
CA GLU A 64 -92.16 -65.09 -39.03
C GLU A 64 -92.78 -65.76 -37.79
N ILE A 65 -94.09 -65.57 -37.56
CA ILE A 65 -94.81 -66.16 -36.42
C ILE A 65 -94.81 -67.69 -36.50
N ASP A 66 -95.05 -68.26 -37.67
CA ASP A 66 -95.06 -69.72 -37.85
C ASP A 66 -93.64 -70.30 -37.76
N PHE A 67 -92.63 -69.59 -38.25
CA PHE A 67 -91.21 -69.96 -38.09
C PHE A 67 -90.79 -69.91 -36.61
N LEU A 68 -91.20 -68.89 -35.85
CA LEU A 68 -90.96 -68.81 -34.40
C LEU A 68 -91.62 -69.96 -33.64
N LYS A 69 -92.80 -70.44 -34.06
CA LYS A 69 -93.44 -71.62 -33.44
C LYS A 69 -92.67 -72.91 -33.71
N ILE A 70 -92.13 -73.06 -34.93
CA ILE A 70 -91.28 -74.20 -35.30
C ILE A 70 -90.00 -74.19 -34.47
N LEU A 71 -89.29 -73.06 -34.42
CA LEU A 71 -88.08 -72.91 -33.62
C LEU A 71 -88.36 -73.07 -32.12
N SER A 72 -89.47 -72.53 -31.62
CA SER A 72 -89.88 -72.65 -30.21
C SER A 72 -90.12 -74.12 -29.82
N SER A 73 -90.76 -74.89 -30.71
CA SER A 73 -91.04 -76.31 -30.48
C SER A 73 -89.76 -77.17 -30.54
N ARG A 74 -88.83 -76.83 -31.45
CA ARG A 74 -87.59 -77.58 -31.68
C ARG A 74 -86.51 -77.33 -30.63
N TYR A 75 -86.34 -76.08 -30.21
CA TYR A 75 -85.27 -75.67 -29.28
C TYR A 75 -85.75 -75.46 -27.84
N HIS A 76 -87.03 -75.71 -27.56
CA HIS A 76 -87.65 -75.52 -26.24
C HIS A 76 -87.48 -74.09 -25.66
N LEU A 77 -87.40 -73.11 -26.54
CA LEU A 77 -87.34 -71.68 -26.18
C LEU A 77 -88.71 -71.05 -26.41
N SER A 78 -89.11 -70.11 -25.57
CA SER A 78 -90.28 -69.28 -25.87
C SER A 78 -90.01 -68.36 -27.06
N SER A 79 -91.05 -68.02 -27.84
CA SER A 79 -90.93 -67.05 -28.93
C SER A 79 -90.33 -65.71 -28.46
N SER A 80 -90.59 -65.30 -27.20
CA SER A 80 -89.98 -64.13 -26.58
C SER A 80 -88.47 -64.28 -26.33
N GLN A 81 -87.98 -65.47 -25.97
CA GLN A 81 -86.54 -65.72 -25.83
C GLN A 81 -85.85 -65.68 -27.20
N ILE A 82 -86.44 -66.31 -28.22
CA ILE A 82 -85.90 -66.28 -29.59
C ILE A 82 -85.87 -64.84 -30.13
N LEU A 83 -86.94 -64.07 -29.91
CA LEU A 83 -87.00 -62.68 -30.36
C LEU A 83 -86.00 -61.77 -29.60
N SER A 84 -85.77 -62.03 -28.31
CA SER A 84 -84.69 -61.35 -27.56
C SER A 84 -83.32 -61.64 -28.17
N MET A 85 -83.04 -62.89 -28.53
CA MET A 85 -81.78 -63.31 -29.14
C MET A 85 -81.60 -62.73 -30.55
N VAL A 86 -82.69 -62.63 -31.32
CA VAL A 86 -82.72 -61.91 -32.61
C VAL A 86 -82.36 -60.44 -32.42
N ASN A 87 -82.91 -59.79 -31.39
CA ASN A 87 -82.58 -58.39 -31.09
C ASN A 87 -81.12 -58.23 -30.66
N ASP A 88 -80.61 -59.11 -29.81
CA ASP A 88 -79.20 -59.13 -29.37
C ASP A 88 -78.26 -59.24 -30.58
N LEU A 89 -78.55 -60.15 -31.53
CA LEU A 89 -77.78 -60.31 -32.77
C LEU A 89 -77.85 -59.10 -33.70
N LYS A 90 -78.92 -58.30 -33.65
CA LYS A 90 -79.05 -57.06 -34.44
C LYS A 90 -78.30 -55.89 -33.83
N THR A 91 -78.43 -55.70 -32.52
CA THR A 91 -78.02 -54.43 -31.88
C THR A 91 -76.64 -54.49 -31.25
N ILE A 92 -76.25 -55.63 -30.67
CA ILE A 92 -74.99 -55.76 -29.94
C ILE A 92 -73.76 -55.58 -30.87
N PRO A 93 -73.71 -56.12 -32.11
CA PRO A 93 -72.57 -55.89 -33.01
C PRO A 93 -72.32 -54.41 -33.31
N GLY A 94 -73.39 -53.62 -33.47
CA GLY A 94 -73.28 -52.17 -33.64
C GLY A 94 -72.77 -51.46 -32.39
N GLN A 95 -73.18 -51.90 -31.19
CA GLN A 95 -72.67 -51.39 -29.92
C GLN A 95 -71.18 -51.72 -29.72
N ILE A 96 -70.77 -52.95 -30.03
CA ILE A 96 -69.36 -53.37 -30.01
C ILE A 96 -68.55 -52.53 -30.99
N SER A 97 -69.02 -52.34 -32.22
CA SER A 97 -68.33 -51.51 -33.22
C SER A 97 -68.14 -50.05 -32.75
N ASN A 98 -69.16 -49.47 -32.10
CA ASN A 98 -69.05 -48.15 -31.50
C ASN A 98 -68.03 -48.10 -30.36
N ILE A 99 -68.03 -49.09 -29.47
CA ILE A 99 -67.05 -49.19 -28.37
C ILE A 99 -65.64 -49.33 -28.93
N VAL A 100 -65.41 -50.21 -29.90
CA VAL A 100 -64.12 -50.40 -30.56
C VAL A 100 -63.65 -49.11 -31.21
N SER A 101 -64.54 -48.35 -31.85
CA SER A 101 -64.20 -47.05 -32.44
C SER A 101 -63.80 -46.01 -31.37
N GLN A 102 -64.51 -45.99 -30.23
CA GLN A 102 -64.18 -45.13 -29.09
C GLN A 102 -62.83 -45.52 -28.46
N MET A 103 -62.57 -46.82 -28.29
CA MET A 103 -61.29 -47.33 -27.79
C MET A 103 -60.15 -46.92 -28.71
N ASN A 104 -60.27 -47.11 -30.02
CA ASN A 104 -59.25 -46.70 -30.99
C ASN A 104 -58.96 -45.19 -30.91
N SER A 105 -59.99 -44.37 -30.70
CA SER A 105 -59.82 -42.92 -30.50
C SER A 105 -59.05 -42.61 -29.20
N LEU A 106 -59.39 -43.28 -28.09
CA LEU A 106 -58.71 -43.11 -26.82
C LEU A 106 -57.27 -43.65 -26.84
N GLU A 107 -57.00 -44.74 -27.56
CA GLU A 107 -55.64 -45.26 -27.76
C GLU A 107 -54.75 -44.29 -28.52
N SER A 108 -55.29 -43.61 -29.53
CA SER A 108 -54.59 -42.52 -30.21
C SER A 108 -54.30 -41.36 -29.26
N GLN A 109 -55.27 -40.96 -28.42
CA GLN A 109 -55.06 -39.92 -27.40
C GLN A 109 -54.00 -40.34 -26.38
N LEU A 110 -54.04 -41.59 -25.92
CA LEU A 110 -53.08 -42.14 -24.96
C LEU A 110 -51.66 -42.09 -25.53
N THR A 111 -51.50 -42.39 -26.82
CA THR A 111 -50.21 -42.31 -27.50
C THR A 111 -49.68 -40.87 -27.51
N THR A 112 -50.53 -39.88 -27.81
CA THR A 112 -50.13 -38.47 -27.74
C THR A 112 -49.75 -38.05 -26.32
N ILE A 113 -50.53 -38.44 -25.31
CA ILE A 113 -50.21 -38.13 -23.91
C ILE A 113 -48.87 -38.76 -23.50
N GLN A 114 -48.61 -40.01 -23.90
CA GLN A 114 -47.33 -40.67 -23.65
C GLN A 114 -46.13 -39.93 -24.27
N GLN A 115 -46.33 -39.39 -25.47
CA GLN A 115 -45.32 -38.55 -26.13
C GLN A 115 -45.09 -37.25 -25.35
N ASN A 116 -46.16 -36.57 -24.92
CA ASN A 116 -46.03 -35.35 -24.12
C ASN A 116 -45.34 -35.62 -22.77
N VAL A 117 -45.73 -36.67 -22.03
CA VAL A 117 -45.07 -37.08 -20.77
C VAL A 117 -43.57 -37.28 -20.98
N THR A 118 -43.17 -37.95 -22.07
CA THR A 118 -41.76 -38.19 -22.38
C THR A 118 -41.02 -36.88 -22.71
N SER A 119 -41.68 -35.98 -23.44
CA SER A 119 -41.15 -34.65 -23.76
C SER A 119 -40.95 -33.82 -22.49
N ASP A 120 -41.96 -33.76 -21.62
CA ASP A 120 -41.93 -33.03 -20.37
C ASP A 120 -40.86 -33.56 -19.42
N GLN A 121 -40.70 -34.89 -19.33
CA GLN A 121 -39.60 -35.51 -18.57
C GLN A 121 -38.22 -35.07 -19.07
N THR A 122 -38.05 -34.99 -20.39
CA THR A 122 -36.79 -34.57 -21.01
C THR A 122 -36.52 -33.09 -20.75
N SER A 123 -37.53 -32.23 -20.92
CA SER A 123 -37.44 -30.80 -20.63
C SER A 123 -37.18 -30.53 -19.14
N LEU A 124 -37.84 -31.26 -18.24
CA LEU A 124 -37.62 -31.16 -16.81
C LEU A 124 -36.18 -31.51 -16.43
N ALA A 125 -35.66 -32.65 -16.91
CA ALA A 125 -34.29 -33.05 -16.65
C ALA A 125 -33.26 -32.02 -17.16
N ALA A 126 -33.51 -31.41 -18.33
CA ALA A 126 -32.65 -30.34 -18.85
C ALA A 126 -32.71 -29.08 -17.98
N ALA A 127 -33.89 -28.67 -17.51
CA ALA A 127 -34.07 -27.52 -16.64
C ALA A 127 -33.41 -27.74 -15.26
N GLU A 128 -33.55 -28.94 -14.68
CA GLU A 128 -32.89 -29.32 -13.42
C GLU A 128 -31.36 -29.27 -13.55
N GLN A 129 -30.81 -29.68 -14.71
CA GLN A 129 -29.38 -29.56 -14.98
C GLN A 129 -28.93 -28.09 -15.09
N THR A 130 -29.74 -27.22 -15.70
CA THR A 130 -29.45 -25.77 -15.74
C THR A 130 -29.41 -25.17 -14.33
N VAL A 131 -30.40 -25.47 -13.49
CA VAL A 131 -30.43 -25.02 -12.08
C VAL A 131 -29.17 -25.48 -11.33
N SER A 132 -28.77 -26.75 -11.49
CA SER A 132 -27.55 -27.29 -10.88
C SER A 132 -26.28 -26.51 -11.31
N ASN A 133 -26.19 -26.13 -12.58
CA ASN A 133 -25.07 -25.33 -13.08
C ASN A 133 -25.07 -23.91 -12.50
N ASP A 134 -26.25 -23.28 -12.39
CA ASP A 134 -26.40 -21.93 -11.83
C ASP A 134 -26.11 -21.88 -10.33
N GLU A 135 -26.49 -22.92 -9.59
CA GLU A 135 -26.11 -23.10 -8.19
C GLU A 135 -24.58 -23.16 -8.03
N ALA A 136 -23.90 -23.94 -8.89
CA ALA A 136 -22.44 -24.03 -8.88
C ALA A 136 -21.75 -22.70 -9.25
N ALA A 137 -22.29 -21.97 -10.23
CA ALA A 137 -21.79 -20.64 -10.59
C ALA A 137 -21.97 -19.63 -9.44
N THR A 138 -23.14 -19.63 -8.80
CA THR A 138 -23.44 -18.79 -7.63
C THR A 138 -22.51 -19.11 -6.45
N ALA A 139 -22.24 -20.40 -6.20
CA ALA A 139 -21.30 -20.81 -5.16
C ALA A 139 -19.88 -20.30 -5.44
N THR A 140 -19.44 -20.37 -6.70
CA THR A 140 -18.12 -19.84 -7.12
C THR A 140 -18.03 -18.34 -6.91
N LEU A 141 -19.04 -17.57 -7.32
CA LEU A 141 -19.11 -16.12 -7.12
C LEU A 141 -19.08 -15.73 -5.64
N ASN A 142 -19.79 -16.46 -4.77
CA ASN A 142 -19.71 -16.24 -3.33
C ASN A 142 -18.29 -16.48 -2.78
N GLN A 143 -17.58 -17.49 -3.28
CA GLN A 143 -16.22 -17.77 -2.85
C GLN A 143 -15.24 -16.68 -3.31
N MET A 144 -15.41 -16.15 -4.53
CA MET A 144 -14.61 -15.02 -5.03
C MET A 144 -14.86 -13.77 -4.18
N LEU A 145 -16.13 -13.42 -3.94
CA LEU A 145 -16.50 -12.27 -3.11
C LEU A 145 -15.93 -12.38 -1.68
N SER A 146 -15.97 -13.56 -1.07
CA SER A 146 -15.36 -13.78 0.25
C SER A 146 -13.84 -13.62 0.23
N THR A 147 -13.18 -14.00 -0.86
CA THR A 147 -11.73 -13.87 -1.03
C THR A 147 -11.35 -12.40 -1.19
N ASP A 148 -12.08 -11.67 -2.03
CA ASP A 148 -11.86 -10.25 -2.27
C ASP A 148 -12.12 -9.41 -1.02
N GLN A 149 -13.14 -9.75 -0.24
CA GLN A 149 -13.40 -9.09 1.05
C GLN A 149 -12.25 -9.30 2.04
N SER A 150 -11.70 -10.51 2.11
CA SER A 150 -10.50 -10.80 2.93
C SER A 150 -9.28 -10.01 2.46
N ALA A 151 -9.07 -9.91 1.14
CA ALA A 151 -8.00 -9.09 0.58
C ALA A 151 -8.18 -7.61 0.90
N LEU A 152 -9.41 -7.08 0.85
CA LEU A 152 -9.73 -5.71 1.21
C LEU A 152 -9.38 -5.42 2.68
N ASP A 153 -9.73 -6.33 3.59
CA ASP A 153 -9.42 -6.20 5.01
C ASP A 153 -7.91 -6.21 5.27
N GLN A 154 -7.14 -7.03 4.54
CA GLN A 154 -5.68 -7.03 4.62
C GLN A 154 -5.07 -5.71 4.14
N ILE A 155 -5.56 -5.16 3.01
CA ILE A 155 -5.10 -3.87 2.50
C ILE A 155 -5.39 -2.75 3.51
N ASN A 156 -6.56 -2.76 4.15
CA ASN A 156 -6.90 -1.79 5.19
C ASN A 156 -5.94 -1.87 6.39
N GLN A 157 -5.56 -3.07 6.82
CA GLN A 157 -4.56 -3.25 7.89
C GLN A 157 -3.17 -2.73 7.47
N ILE A 158 -2.76 -2.99 6.22
CA ILE A 158 -1.52 -2.47 5.66
C ILE A 158 -1.53 -0.93 5.65
N ILE A 159 -2.63 -0.31 5.23
CA ILE A 159 -2.77 1.15 5.24
C ILE A 159 -2.63 1.71 6.67
N ALA A 160 -3.30 1.11 7.65
CA ALA A 160 -3.22 1.55 9.04
C ALA A 160 -1.79 1.43 9.61
N SER A 161 -1.09 0.33 9.30
CA SER A 161 0.31 0.14 9.66
C SER A 161 1.22 1.20 9.00
N ASN A 162 1.05 1.42 7.70
CA ASN A 162 1.85 2.39 6.94
C ASN A 162 1.59 3.83 7.41
N GLN A 163 0.36 4.17 7.79
CA GLN A 163 0.04 5.48 8.40
C GLN A 163 0.76 5.68 9.73
N SER A 164 0.88 4.63 10.55
CA SER A 164 1.66 4.66 11.79
C SER A 164 3.14 4.93 11.50
N THR A 165 3.70 4.31 10.47
CA THR A 165 5.08 4.56 10.00
C THR A 165 5.26 6.01 9.53
N VAL A 166 4.32 6.57 8.77
CA VAL A 166 4.35 7.98 8.35
C VAL A 166 4.32 8.91 9.57
N GLN A 167 3.51 8.59 10.58
CA GLN A 167 3.42 9.39 11.79
C GLN A 167 4.75 9.40 12.57
N LEU A 168 5.41 8.25 12.70
CA LEU A 168 6.73 8.14 13.34
C LEU A 168 7.80 8.91 12.56
N ALA A 169 7.85 8.76 11.23
CA ALA A 169 8.79 9.49 10.39
C ALA A 169 8.56 11.02 10.48
N SER A 170 7.30 11.46 10.56
CA SER A 170 6.96 12.89 10.72
C SER A 170 7.43 13.44 12.06
N GLN A 171 7.31 12.65 13.14
CA GLN A 171 7.82 13.03 14.46
C GLN A 171 9.34 13.12 14.48
N ALA A 172 10.03 12.20 13.82
CA ALA A 172 11.49 12.21 13.71
C ALA A 172 11.98 13.48 12.99
N VAL A 173 11.38 13.81 11.84
CA VAL A 173 11.66 15.07 11.12
C VAL A 173 11.42 16.30 11.99
N ALA A 174 10.33 16.34 12.76
CA ALA A 174 10.04 17.47 13.65
C ALA A 174 11.08 17.60 14.77
N SER A 175 11.51 16.48 15.37
CA SER A 175 12.55 16.45 16.39
C SER A 175 13.90 16.95 15.83
N ASP A 176 14.28 16.49 14.65
CA ASP A 176 15.51 16.91 13.98
C ASP A 176 15.51 18.40 13.64
N GLN A 177 14.37 18.95 13.19
CA GLN A 177 14.23 20.39 12.95
C GLN A 177 14.44 21.21 14.24
N GLN A 178 13.90 20.75 15.37
CA GLN A 178 14.08 21.41 16.66
C GLN A 178 15.54 21.33 17.14
N ALA A 179 16.17 20.16 17.00
CA ALA A 179 17.57 19.97 17.33
C ALA A 179 18.48 20.87 16.47
N LEU A 180 18.21 20.95 15.17
CA LEU A 180 18.95 21.81 14.24
C LEU A 180 18.79 23.30 14.57
N ALA A 181 17.58 23.74 14.93
CA ALA A 181 17.34 25.12 15.38
C ALA A 181 18.19 25.47 16.61
N THR A 182 18.23 24.55 17.59
CA THR A 182 19.05 24.72 18.81
C THR A 182 20.53 24.75 18.49
N ALA A 183 21.01 23.83 17.64
CA ALA A 183 22.40 23.78 17.22
C ALA A 183 22.85 25.05 16.48
N ASN A 184 21.98 25.63 15.64
CA ASN A 184 22.24 26.90 14.96
C ASN A 184 22.36 28.08 15.94
N GLN A 185 21.51 28.12 16.98
CA GLN A 185 21.62 29.13 18.04
C GLN A 185 22.94 29.01 18.81
N ASN A 186 23.37 27.78 19.11
CA ASN A 186 24.66 27.52 19.75
C ASN A 186 25.84 27.92 18.85
N LEU A 187 25.76 27.63 17.55
CA LEU A 187 26.78 28.03 16.56
C LEU A 187 26.92 29.55 16.49
N GLN A 188 25.80 30.28 16.46
CA GLN A 188 25.80 31.74 16.49
C GLN A 188 26.41 32.28 17.78
N SER A 189 26.06 31.70 18.93
CA SER A 189 26.64 32.08 20.23
C SER A 189 28.15 31.85 20.27
N SER A 190 28.63 30.71 19.77
CA SER A 190 30.07 30.44 19.65
C SER A 190 30.77 31.39 18.68
N GLN A 191 30.10 31.82 17.60
CA GLN A 191 30.66 32.82 16.69
C GLN A 191 30.92 34.16 17.40
N THR A 192 29.95 34.63 18.20
CA THR A 192 30.11 35.83 19.02
C THR A 192 31.21 35.67 20.07
N ALA A 193 31.32 34.49 20.70
CA ALA A 193 32.38 34.20 21.65
C ALA A 193 33.77 34.26 21.01
N VAL A 194 33.94 33.69 19.80
CA VAL A 194 35.19 33.78 19.02
C VAL A 194 35.55 35.23 18.72
N GLN A 195 34.60 36.04 18.25
CA GLN A 195 34.85 37.46 17.96
C GLN A 195 35.31 38.22 19.21
N THR A 196 34.65 37.98 20.35
CA THR A 196 35.00 38.62 21.62
C THR A 196 36.39 38.19 22.10
N ALA A 197 36.71 36.91 22.00
CA ALA A 197 38.01 36.40 22.42
C ALA A 197 39.15 36.87 21.51
N ASN A 198 38.91 37.00 20.19
CA ASN A 198 39.86 37.59 19.25
C ASN A 198 40.18 39.05 19.62
N GLN A 199 39.16 39.84 19.95
CA GLN A 199 39.36 41.24 20.34
C GLN A 199 40.17 41.34 21.65
N ALA A 200 39.80 40.55 22.66
CA ALA A 200 40.51 40.54 23.94
C ALA A 200 41.99 40.13 23.80
N ALA A 201 42.28 39.16 22.93
CA ALA A 201 43.67 38.75 22.64
C ALA A 201 44.46 39.86 21.94
N ALA A 202 43.85 40.56 20.98
CA ALA A 202 44.49 41.69 20.30
C ALA A 202 44.77 42.85 21.26
N ASP A 203 43.81 43.20 22.12
CA ASP A 203 43.97 44.28 23.10
C ASP A 203 45.08 43.96 24.12
N ALA A 204 45.09 42.73 24.63
CA ALA A 204 46.12 42.29 25.57
C ALA A 204 47.52 42.29 24.94
N GLN A 205 47.64 41.90 23.67
CA GLN A 205 48.92 41.95 22.95
C GLN A 205 49.39 43.40 22.75
N ALA A 206 48.49 44.31 22.37
CA ALA A 206 48.82 45.73 22.21
C ALA A 206 49.31 46.38 23.53
N GLN A 207 48.76 45.96 24.67
CA GLN A 207 49.22 46.39 25.98
C GLN A 207 50.64 45.87 26.30
N VAL A 208 50.93 44.60 25.98
CA VAL A 208 52.28 44.03 26.12
C VAL A 208 53.29 44.79 25.25
N ASP A 209 52.96 45.06 23.99
CA ASP A 209 53.83 45.77 23.06
C ASP A 209 54.13 47.21 23.54
N SER A 210 53.08 47.91 24.04
CA SER A 210 53.22 49.24 24.62
C SER A 210 54.13 49.23 25.84
N ALA A 211 53.97 48.25 26.73
CA ALA A 211 54.78 48.14 27.94
C ALA A 211 56.25 47.80 27.62
N ASN A 212 56.49 46.95 26.60
CA ASN A 212 57.84 46.65 26.12
C ASN A 212 58.54 47.87 25.51
N ALA A 213 57.80 48.72 24.78
CA ALA A 213 58.35 49.96 24.25
C ALA A 213 58.85 50.89 25.36
N VAL A 214 58.09 51.02 26.46
CA VAL A 214 58.50 51.82 27.63
C VAL A 214 59.77 51.27 28.29
N LEU A 215 59.90 49.94 28.41
CA LEU A 215 61.12 49.32 28.95
C LEU A 215 62.36 49.61 28.09
N GLN A 216 62.22 49.68 26.76
CA GLN A 216 63.35 50.03 25.90
C GLN A 216 63.80 51.48 26.09
N VAL A 217 62.87 52.43 26.24
CA VAL A 217 63.19 53.84 26.54
C VAL A 217 63.96 53.92 27.86
N TYR A 218 63.46 53.27 28.92
CA TYR A 218 64.14 53.24 30.21
C TYR A 218 65.57 52.68 30.11
N SER A 219 65.78 51.61 29.35
CA SER A 219 67.12 51.04 29.14
C SER A 219 68.04 52.00 28.37
N SER A 220 67.51 52.77 27.43
CA SER A 220 68.26 53.78 26.68
C SER A 220 68.68 54.94 27.59
N ASP A 221 67.77 55.43 28.43
CA ASP A 221 68.04 56.49 29.40
C ASP A 221 69.12 56.08 30.39
N GLN A 222 69.06 54.83 30.89
CA GLN A 222 70.07 54.31 31.79
C GLN A 222 71.47 54.30 31.13
N ALA A 223 71.56 53.86 29.87
CA ALA A 223 72.82 53.88 29.13
C ALA A 223 73.34 55.30 28.90
N ALA A 224 72.46 56.28 28.66
CA ALA A 224 72.83 57.68 28.52
C ALA A 224 73.39 58.27 29.83
N ILE A 225 72.78 57.93 30.96
CA ILE A 225 73.25 58.33 32.30
C ILE A 225 74.59 57.69 32.61
N ASP A 226 74.76 56.39 32.34
CA ASP A 226 76.03 55.68 32.57
C ASP A 226 77.17 56.31 31.74
N ASN A 227 76.93 56.61 30.47
CA ASN A 227 77.88 57.29 29.59
C ASN A 227 78.21 58.72 30.08
N ALA A 228 77.20 59.50 30.49
CA ALA A 228 77.42 60.84 31.02
C ALA A 228 78.22 60.81 32.33
N THR A 229 77.94 59.84 33.21
CA THR A 229 78.67 59.61 34.47
C THR A 229 80.14 59.24 34.20
N ALA A 230 80.40 58.40 33.21
CA ALA A 230 81.77 58.09 32.76
C ALA A 230 82.48 59.34 32.22
N GLY A 231 81.77 60.19 31.44
CA GLY A 231 82.31 61.46 30.93
C GLY A 231 82.68 62.47 32.02
N VAL A 232 81.84 62.59 33.07
CA VAL A 232 82.15 63.38 34.28
C VAL A 232 83.39 62.85 34.97
N SER A 233 83.48 61.53 35.16
CA SER A 233 84.62 60.88 35.83
C SER A 233 85.94 61.14 35.09
N LEU A 234 85.94 61.06 33.76
CA LEU A 234 87.12 61.36 32.92
C LEU A 234 87.49 62.86 32.95
N SER A 235 86.48 63.74 32.92
CA SER A 235 86.69 65.18 33.01
C SER A 235 87.30 65.57 34.36
N GLN A 236 86.85 64.93 35.44
CA GLN A 236 87.42 65.10 36.78
C GLN A 236 88.88 64.65 36.83
N GLN A 237 89.19 63.47 36.27
CA GLN A 237 90.58 63.01 36.19
C GLN A 237 91.49 63.96 35.40
N THR A 238 90.94 64.55 34.33
CA THR A 238 91.66 65.54 33.50
C THR A 238 91.91 66.83 34.30
N LEU A 239 90.92 67.29 35.07
CA LEU A 239 91.06 68.44 35.95
C LEU A 239 92.11 68.21 37.04
N ASP A 240 92.07 67.05 37.70
CA ASP A 240 93.03 66.67 38.74
C ASP A 240 94.47 66.65 38.17
N SER A 241 94.64 66.10 36.96
CA SER A 241 95.93 66.06 36.27
C SER A 241 96.44 67.47 35.88
N ALA A 242 95.53 68.34 35.42
CA ALA A 242 95.85 69.73 35.08
C ALA A 242 96.24 70.53 36.33
N GLN A 243 95.53 70.34 37.45
CA GLN A 243 95.84 70.95 38.73
C GLN A 243 97.19 70.48 39.28
N GLN A 244 97.51 69.19 39.16
CA GLN A 244 98.82 68.66 39.53
C GLN A 244 99.96 69.24 38.68
N THR A 245 99.72 69.43 37.39
CA THR A 245 100.67 70.08 36.48
C THR A 245 100.88 71.54 36.88
N LEU A 246 99.80 72.29 37.15
CA LEU A 246 99.87 73.68 37.62
C LEU A 246 100.63 73.80 38.95
N ALA A 247 100.37 72.91 39.92
CA ALA A 247 101.08 72.88 41.19
C ALA A 247 102.59 72.64 40.98
N SER A 248 102.96 71.68 40.13
CA SER A 248 104.36 71.38 39.78
C SER A 248 105.05 72.57 39.11
N SER A 249 104.40 73.20 38.11
CA SER A 249 104.95 74.38 37.42
C SER A 249 105.10 75.59 38.35
N THR A 250 104.14 75.78 39.27
CA THR A 250 104.19 76.87 40.27
C THR A 250 105.34 76.67 41.24
N GLN A 251 105.56 75.43 41.70
CA GLN A 251 106.70 75.10 42.56
C GLN A 251 108.03 75.35 41.84
N ALA A 252 108.16 74.87 40.60
CA ALA A 252 109.36 75.11 39.79
C ALA A 252 109.65 76.60 39.58
N LEU A 253 108.61 77.42 39.33
CA LEU A 253 108.75 78.87 39.24
C LEU A 253 109.21 79.49 40.57
N SER A 254 108.67 79.05 41.70
CA SER A 254 109.10 79.50 43.03
C SER A 254 110.58 79.19 43.27
N ASP A 255 111.03 77.97 42.94
CA ASP A 255 112.42 77.55 43.08
C ASP A 255 113.36 78.35 42.15
N ALA A 256 112.92 78.62 40.91
CA ALA A 256 113.64 79.46 39.96
C ALA A 256 113.75 80.92 40.46
N ASN A 257 112.68 81.49 41.01
CA ASN A 257 112.70 82.82 41.61
C ASN A 257 113.62 82.91 42.84
N ALA A 258 113.68 81.86 43.66
CA ALA A 258 114.66 81.77 44.75
C ALA A 258 116.11 81.71 44.22
N THR A 259 116.33 81.05 43.09
CA THR A 259 117.62 81.02 42.40
C THR A 259 117.99 82.40 41.83
N VAL A 260 117.05 83.09 41.19
CA VAL A 260 117.23 84.48 40.72
C VAL A 260 117.59 85.41 41.88
N ALA A 261 116.86 85.33 43.00
CA ALA A 261 117.14 86.13 44.19
C ALA A 261 118.55 85.84 44.76
N SER A 262 118.96 84.57 44.77
CA SER A 262 120.31 84.18 45.20
C SER A 262 121.39 84.72 44.26
N ASN A 263 121.20 84.62 42.95
CA ASN A 263 122.13 85.16 41.95
C ASN A 263 122.20 86.69 42.01
N GLN A 264 121.09 87.37 42.28
CA GLN A 264 121.06 88.81 42.50
C GLN A 264 121.90 89.21 43.72
N GLN A 265 121.76 88.47 44.83
CA GLN A 265 122.59 88.70 46.02
C GLN A 265 124.09 88.49 45.76
N ILE A 266 124.45 87.53 44.90
CA ILE A 266 125.85 87.33 44.47
C ILE A 266 126.35 88.54 43.68
N VAL A 267 125.57 89.04 42.70
CA VAL A 267 125.90 90.26 41.93
C VAL A 267 126.08 91.46 42.87
N ASP A 268 125.13 91.68 43.78
CA ASP A 268 125.18 92.78 44.76
C ASP A 268 126.41 92.67 45.68
N SER A 269 126.76 91.44 46.09
CA SER A 269 127.93 91.16 46.94
C SER A 269 129.25 91.42 46.22
N ILE A 270 129.35 91.14 44.91
CA ILE A 270 130.53 91.44 44.09
C ILE A 270 130.68 92.97 43.92
N LEU A 271 129.58 93.67 43.65
CA LEU A 271 129.56 95.14 43.52
C LEU A 271 129.95 95.87 44.81
N ALA A 272 129.72 95.27 45.97
CA ALA A 272 130.09 95.84 47.27
C ALA A 272 131.59 95.77 47.60
N GLN A 273 132.41 95.07 46.80
CA GLN A 273 133.84 94.93 47.07
C GLN A 273 134.66 96.13 46.52
N PRO A 274 135.61 96.71 47.28
CA PRO A 274 136.35 97.92 46.88
C PRO A 274 137.28 97.78 45.66
N ASN A 275 137.55 96.55 45.19
CA ASN A 275 138.48 96.25 44.10
C ASN A 275 138.04 94.98 43.35
N TYR A 276 136.77 94.91 42.94
CA TYR A 276 136.17 93.74 42.32
C TYR A 276 136.75 93.43 40.92
N ASN A 277 136.76 92.16 40.54
CA ASN A 277 137.18 91.70 39.21
C ASN A 277 136.02 91.84 38.21
N PRO A 278 136.19 92.60 37.10
CA PRO A 278 135.16 92.75 36.08
C PRO A 278 134.70 91.43 35.45
N ASP A 279 135.57 90.42 35.36
CA ASP A 279 135.23 89.11 34.77
C ASP A 279 134.31 88.30 35.69
N ASP A 280 134.51 88.38 37.01
CA ASP A 280 133.65 87.72 38.00
C ASP A 280 132.25 88.35 38.05
N LEU A 281 132.17 89.68 37.86
CA LEU A 281 130.90 90.40 37.70
C LEU A 281 130.19 89.99 36.41
N ALA A 282 130.92 89.83 35.30
CA ALA A 282 130.34 89.41 34.02
C ALA A 282 129.75 88.00 34.08
N ILE A 283 130.42 87.05 34.75
CA ILE A 283 129.93 85.68 34.96
C ILE A 283 128.71 85.68 35.89
N ALA A 284 128.74 86.45 36.99
CA ALA A 284 127.61 86.56 37.91
C ALA A 284 126.38 87.18 37.23
N GLN A 285 126.58 88.19 36.38
CA GLN A 285 125.52 88.79 35.58
C GLN A 285 124.97 87.81 34.54
N GLN A 286 125.83 87.06 33.85
CA GLN A 286 125.40 86.01 32.92
C GLN A 286 124.55 84.93 33.61
N ASN A 287 124.92 84.53 34.82
CA ASN A 287 124.14 83.56 35.62
C ASN A 287 122.80 84.14 36.10
N LEU A 288 122.78 85.42 36.48
CA LEU A 288 121.55 86.14 36.81
C LEU A 288 120.62 86.21 35.58
N ASP A 289 121.14 86.63 34.43
CA ASP A 289 120.39 86.72 33.18
C ASP A 289 119.84 85.35 32.74
N ALA A 290 120.65 84.28 32.83
CA ALA A 290 120.22 82.91 32.55
C ALA A 290 119.12 82.43 33.50
N SER A 291 119.22 82.73 34.81
CA SER A 291 118.19 82.39 35.79
C SER A 291 116.89 83.19 35.58
N GLN A 292 116.97 84.45 35.18
CA GLN A 292 115.80 85.27 34.81
C GLN A 292 115.13 84.75 33.54
N GLN A 293 115.90 84.25 32.57
CA GLN A 293 115.37 83.61 31.38
C GLN A 293 114.61 82.31 31.72
N VAL A 294 115.15 81.49 32.62
CA VAL A 294 114.47 80.27 33.13
C VAL A 294 113.19 80.64 33.90
N ALA A 295 113.23 81.65 34.76
CA ALA A 295 112.03 82.14 35.47
C ALA A 295 110.95 82.64 34.49
N SER A 296 111.32 83.41 33.46
CA SER A 296 110.39 83.89 32.43
C SER A 296 109.76 82.73 31.63
N GLN A 297 110.53 81.67 31.36
CA GLN A 297 110.00 80.45 30.71
C GLN A 297 109.04 79.69 31.62
N LEU A 298 109.32 79.61 32.92
CA LEU A 298 108.45 78.97 33.90
C LEU A 298 107.18 79.79 34.17
N GLU A 299 107.24 81.13 34.12
CA GLU A 299 106.04 81.98 34.11
C GLU A 299 105.13 81.65 32.93
N ALA A 300 105.70 81.49 31.73
CA ALA A 300 104.94 81.06 30.56
C ALA A 300 104.34 79.65 30.72
N GLN A 301 105.06 78.72 31.38
CA GLN A 301 104.53 77.39 31.68
C GLN A 301 103.41 77.41 32.73
N VAL A 302 103.51 78.22 33.78
CA VAL A 302 102.43 78.42 34.76
C VAL A 302 101.20 79.00 34.07
N GLN A 303 101.37 79.99 33.19
CA GLN A 303 100.26 80.55 32.41
C GLN A 303 99.58 79.51 31.50
N SER A 304 100.38 78.65 30.87
CA SER A 304 99.89 77.52 30.07
C SER A 304 99.13 76.49 30.94
N ALA A 305 99.68 76.12 32.08
CA ALA A 305 99.03 75.20 33.03
C ALA A 305 97.72 75.78 33.61
N GLN A 306 97.68 77.09 33.89
CA GLN A 306 96.47 77.79 34.32
C GLN A 306 95.38 77.75 33.24
N THR A 307 95.78 77.89 31.97
CA THR A 307 94.88 77.74 30.82
C THR A 307 94.35 76.31 30.74
N ALA A 308 95.22 75.30 30.91
CA ALA A 308 94.81 73.90 30.93
C ALA A 308 93.81 73.57 32.05
N VAL A 309 94.01 74.10 33.27
CA VAL A 309 93.04 73.98 34.37
C VAL A 309 91.70 74.62 34.01
N THR A 310 91.72 75.82 33.40
CA THR A 310 90.50 76.52 32.98
C THR A 310 89.72 75.72 31.94
N VAL A 311 90.43 75.15 30.95
CA VAL A 311 89.83 74.27 29.94
C VAL A 311 89.26 73.00 30.57
N ALA A 312 90.01 72.34 31.46
CA ALA A 312 89.55 71.14 32.13
C ALA A 312 88.32 71.40 33.02
N GLN A 313 88.25 72.55 33.69
CA GLN A 313 87.08 72.97 34.46
C GLN A 313 85.87 73.18 33.54
N SER A 314 86.04 73.88 32.42
CA SER A 314 84.96 74.06 31.44
C SER A 314 84.48 72.73 30.85
N GLN A 315 85.38 71.76 30.67
CA GLN A 315 85.05 70.40 30.22
C GLN A 315 84.23 69.65 31.28
N LEU A 316 84.63 69.74 32.55
CA LEU A 316 83.90 69.15 33.68
C LEU A 316 82.49 69.76 33.81
N ASP A 317 82.38 71.08 33.71
CA ASP A 317 81.10 71.79 33.76
C ASP A 317 80.17 71.33 32.61
N THR A 318 80.74 71.15 31.41
CA THR A 318 80.01 70.62 30.25
C THR A 318 79.54 69.18 30.49
N SER A 319 80.41 68.30 30.99
CA SER A 319 80.05 66.91 31.32
C SER A 319 78.97 66.83 32.40
N ASN A 320 79.03 67.70 33.42
CA ASN A 320 78.00 67.80 34.46
C ASN A 320 76.66 68.31 33.90
N ALA A 321 76.68 69.24 32.95
CA ALA A 321 75.48 69.69 32.26
C ALA A 321 74.84 68.56 31.42
N VAL A 322 75.66 67.75 30.73
CA VAL A 322 75.18 66.57 29.98
C VAL A 322 74.57 65.52 30.92
N LEU A 323 75.20 65.23 32.07
CA LEU A 323 74.64 64.32 33.07
C LEU A 323 73.29 64.82 33.60
N SER A 324 73.22 66.10 33.94
CA SER A 324 71.97 66.72 34.41
C SER A 324 70.87 66.65 33.34
N ALA A 325 71.22 66.87 32.06
CA ALA A 325 70.28 66.74 30.96
C ALA A 325 69.78 65.30 30.78
N ALA A 326 70.68 64.31 30.86
CA ALA A 326 70.31 62.89 30.77
C ALA A 326 69.38 62.46 31.93
N GLN A 327 69.68 62.91 33.16
CA GLN A 327 68.81 62.66 34.32
C GLN A 327 67.44 63.32 34.17
N ASN A 328 67.40 64.58 33.73
CA ASN A 328 66.13 65.28 33.50
C ASN A 328 65.30 64.63 32.38
N GLN A 329 65.96 64.12 31.33
CA GLN A 329 65.30 63.37 30.27
C GLN A 329 64.66 62.09 30.81
N GLN A 330 65.40 61.30 31.62
CA GLN A 330 64.86 60.11 32.28
C GLN A 330 63.64 60.45 33.16
N PHE A 331 63.68 61.55 33.94
CA PHE A 331 62.53 61.97 34.74
C PHE A 331 61.33 62.37 33.87
N SER A 332 61.56 63.06 32.75
CA SER A 332 60.52 63.44 31.79
C SER A 332 59.86 62.22 31.16
N ASP A 333 60.68 61.27 30.66
CA ASP A 333 60.19 60.05 30.03
C ASP A 333 59.48 59.16 31.05
N PHE A 334 60.01 59.04 32.27
CA PHE A 334 59.32 58.35 33.37
C PHE A 334 57.97 58.99 33.73
N ALA A 335 57.87 60.32 33.72
CA ALA A 335 56.61 61.04 33.96
C ALA A 335 55.60 60.83 32.82
N SER A 336 56.08 60.71 31.59
CA SER A 336 55.25 60.52 30.39
C SER A 336 54.68 59.10 30.29
N TYR A 337 55.48 58.09 30.63
CA TYR A 337 55.11 56.67 30.47
C TYR A 337 54.64 55.99 31.76
N GLY A 338 54.85 56.62 32.92
CA GLY A 338 54.53 56.07 34.23
C GLY A 338 55.46 54.92 34.64
N ALA A 339 55.33 54.48 35.90
CA ALA A 339 56.12 53.38 36.45
C ALA A 339 55.66 52.03 35.91
N ILE A 340 56.03 51.66 34.68
CA ILE A 340 55.87 50.29 34.18
C ILE A 340 57.06 49.47 34.68
N SER A 341 56.80 48.57 35.62
CA SER A 341 57.81 47.64 36.13
C SER A 341 57.91 46.40 35.23
N VAL A 342 59.05 45.70 35.28
CA VAL A 342 59.19 44.36 34.67
C VAL A 342 58.10 43.40 35.16
N ALA A 343 57.66 43.53 36.42
CA ALA A 343 56.55 42.75 36.97
C ALA A 343 55.20 43.08 36.31
N THR A 344 54.97 44.34 35.95
CA THR A 344 53.78 44.79 35.21
C THR A 344 53.74 44.16 33.83
N VAL A 345 54.87 44.10 33.12
CA VAL A 345 54.98 43.44 31.82
C VAL A 345 54.72 41.94 31.94
N GLY A 346 55.28 41.29 32.97
CA GLY A 346 55.01 39.88 33.25
C GLY A 346 53.52 39.61 33.48
N HIS A 347 52.82 40.45 34.24
CA HIS A 347 51.38 40.33 34.44
C HIS A 347 50.60 40.48 33.13
N LEU A 348 50.94 41.48 32.31
CA LEU A 348 50.32 41.69 30.99
C LEU A 348 50.55 40.51 30.04
N GLN A 349 51.73 39.89 30.06
CA GLN A 349 52.03 38.69 29.29
C GLN A 349 51.19 37.48 29.75
N LEU A 350 51.05 37.27 31.06
CA LEU A 350 50.13 36.26 31.57
C LEU A 350 48.69 36.51 31.13
N GLN A 351 48.25 37.78 31.16
CA GLN A 351 46.90 38.17 30.73
C GLN A 351 46.69 37.95 29.23
N ALA A 352 47.68 38.27 28.40
CA ALA A 352 47.67 37.98 26.97
C ALA A 352 47.62 36.47 26.68
N GLN A 353 48.37 35.67 27.45
CA GLN A 353 48.35 34.22 27.30
C GLN A 353 47.02 33.59 27.72
N LEU A 354 46.38 34.13 28.76
CA LEU A 354 45.02 33.72 29.14
C LEU A 354 44.00 34.10 28.07
N ALA A 355 44.11 35.29 27.46
CA ALA A 355 43.26 35.72 26.36
C ALA A 355 43.44 34.82 25.12
N ALA A 356 44.68 34.48 24.77
CA ALA A 356 44.98 33.53 23.68
C ALA A 356 44.42 32.12 23.96
N THR A 357 44.49 31.66 25.21
CA THR A 357 43.87 30.38 25.61
C THR A 357 42.35 30.42 25.45
N THR A 358 41.73 31.53 25.86
CA THR A 358 40.28 31.75 25.73
C THR A 358 39.85 31.78 24.26
N GLN A 359 40.64 32.42 23.41
CA GLN A 359 40.46 32.43 21.95
C GLN A 359 40.49 31.02 21.38
N GLN A 360 41.49 30.22 21.76
CA GLN A 360 41.61 28.84 21.32
C GLN A 360 40.39 27.99 21.75
N THR A 361 39.97 28.12 23.01
CA THR A 361 38.78 27.40 23.52
C THR A 361 37.51 27.79 22.76
N ALA A 362 37.29 29.09 22.52
CA ALA A 362 36.15 29.56 21.74
C ALA A 362 36.16 29.02 20.30
N GLN A 363 37.34 28.99 19.67
CA GLN A 363 37.51 28.47 18.32
C GLN A 363 37.22 26.96 18.23
N THR A 364 37.69 26.18 19.21
CA THR A 364 37.37 24.74 19.30
C THR A 364 35.86 24.52 19.46
N ALA A 365 35.20 25.26 20.35
CA ALA A 365 33.75 25.16 20.55
C ALA A 365 32.97 25.52 19.28
N PHE A 366 33.38 26.58 18.57
CA PHE A 366 32.77 26.95 17.29
C PHE A 366 32.88 25.84 16.24
N THR A 367 34.06 25.23 16.09
CA THR A 367 34.26 24.11 15.16
C THR A 367 33.42 22.89 15.54
N GLN A 368 33.33 22.56 16.83
CA GLN A 368 32.47 21.46 17.31
C GLN A 368 30.99 21.71 17.00
N ASN A 369 30.51 22.93 17.25
CA ASN A 369 29.12 23.30 16.93
C ASN A 369 28.85 23.30 15.43
N GLN A 370 29.82 23.68 14.59
CA GLN A 370 29.70 23.60 13.14
C GLN A 370 29.54 22.15 12.67
N THR A 371 30.37 21.24 13.20
CA THR A 371 30.25 19.79 12.92
C THR A 371 28.90 19.25 13.38
N ALA A 372 28.44 19.62 14.58
CA ALA A 372 27.14 19.18 15.10
C ALA A 372 25.97 19.63 14.20
N VAL A 373 25.99 20.89 13.72
CA VAL A 373 25.01 21.39 12.75
C VAL A 373 25.04 20.57 11.46
N ALA A 374 26.22 20.29 10.91
CA ALA A 374 26.36 19.49 9.69
C ALA A 374 25.81 18.06 9.87
N SER A 375 26.08 17.42 11.01
CA SER A 375 25.54 16.09 11.33
C SER A 375 24.01 16.11 11.46
N LEU A 376 23.44 17.11 12.12
CA LEU A 376 21.98 17.26 12.25
C LEU A 376 21.30 17.54 10.90
N GLN A 377 21.94 18.31 10.01
CA GLN A 377 21.44 18.51 8.65
C GLN A 377 21.40 17.21 7.84
N ALA A 378 22.44 16.37 7.97
CA ALA A 378 22.48 15.07 7.31
C ALA A 378 21.41 14.11 7.85
N GLN A 379 21.18 14.11 9.17
CA GLN A 379 20.12 13.30 9.78
C GLN A 379 18.73 13.77 9.33
N LEU A 380 18.48 15.09 9.38
CA LEU A 380 17.22 15.67 8.93
C LEU A 380 16.90 15.32 7.45
N GLN A 381 17.91 15.31 6.58
CA GLN A 381 17.75 14.91 5.18
C GLN A 381 17.39 13.41 5.04
N THR A 382 17.99 12.57 5.88
CA THR A 382 17.72 11.13 5.92
C THR A 382 16.26 10.89 6.34
N ASP A 383 15.82 11.54 7.41
CA ASP A 383 14.47 11.39 7.94
C ASP A 383 13.40 11.96 6.99
N GLN A 384 13.68 13.07 6.29
CA GLN A 384 12.81 13.58 5.22
C GLN A 384 12.66 12.61 4.05
N THR A 385 13.75 11.92 3.69
CA THR A 385 13.72 10.89 2.64
C THR A 385 12.87 9.70 3.08
N ALA A 386 13.05 9.23 4.31
CA ALA A 386 12.24 8.16 4.89
C ALA A 386 10.75 8.53 4.98
N LEU A 387 10.43 9.76 5.38
CA LEU A 387 9.05 10.27 5.40
C LEU A 387 8.41 10.25 4.00
N SER A 388 9.15 10.72 2.99
CA SER A 388 8.66 10.74 1.60
C SER A 388 8.41 9.33 1.07
N GLN A 389 9.28 8.37 1.39
CA GLN A 389 9.10 6.96 1.04
C GLN A 389 7.87 6.36 1.73
N ALA A 390 7.70 6.61 3.03
CA ALA A 390 6.54 6.13 3.79
C ALA A 390 5.22 6.69 3.22
N GLN A 391 5.20 7.97 2.85
CA GLN A 391 4.03 8.58 2.20
C GLN A 391 3.72 7.95 0.84
N SER A 392 4.74 7.67 0.03
CA SER A 392 4.57 6.97 -1.26
C SER A 392 3.98 5.56 -1.11
N ILE A 393 4.44 4.83 -0.08
CA ILE A 393 3.92 3.50 0.26
C ILE A 393 2.44 3.57 0.67
N VAL A 394 2.05 4.54 1.50
CA VAL A 394 0.63 4.78 1.85
C VAL A 394 -0.19 5.07 0.59
N GLY A 395 0.30 5.94 -0.31
CA GLY A 395 -0.38 6.26 -1.56
C GLY A 395 -0.57 5.03 -2.46
N THR A 396 0.44 4.17 -2.55
CA THR A 396 0.35 2.91 -3.30
C THR A 396 -0.70 1.97 -2.71
N ALA A 397 -0.72 1.81 -1.39
CA ALA A 397 -1.69 0.96 -0.71
C ALA A 397 -3.14 1.50 -0.87
N GLN A 398 -3.34 2.82 -0.87
CA GLN A 398 -4.64 3.44 -1.12
C GLN A 398 -5.13 3.22 -2.56
N ALA A 399 -4.23 3.25 -3.54
CA ALA A 399 -4.57 2.91 -4.92
C ALA A 399 -5.00 1.44 -5.03
N GLN A 400 -4.28 0.52 -4.37
CA GLN A 400 -4.65 -0.89 -4.31
C GLN A 400 -6.01 -1.11 -3.63
N LEU A 401 -6.30 -0.37 -2.55
CA LEU A 401 -7.61 -0.41 -1.88
C LEU A 401 -8.74 -0.02 -2.85
N SER A 402 -8.55 1.07 -3.61
CA SER A 402 -9.54 1.56 -4.56
C SER A 402 -9.83 0.51 -5.66
N SER A 403 -8.78 -0.15 -6.16
CA SER A 403 -8.92 -1.24 -7.13
C SER A 403 -9.67 -2.44 -6.54
N ALA A 404 -9.32 -2.86 -5.31
CA ALA A 404 -10.00 -3.96 -4.63
C ALA A 404 -11.49 -3.65 -4.36
N GLN A 405 -11.82 -2.43 -3.95
CA GLN A 405 -13.21 -1.99 -3.78
C GLN A 405 -14.01 -2.03 -5.08
N THR A 406 -13.34 -1.74 -6.21
CA THR A 406 -13.97 -1.82 -7.53
C THR A 406 -14.26 -3.28 -7.89
N GLN A 407 -13.31 -4.19 -7.63
CA GLN A 407 -13.49 -5.62 -7.90
C GLN A 407 -14.64 -6.21 -7.05
N VAL A 408 -14.67 -5.93 -5.74
CA VAL A 408 -15.76 -6.36 -4.85
C VAL A 408 -17.14 -5.93 -5.38
N GLN A 409 -17.26 -4.70 -5.89
CA GLN A 409 -18.52 -4.22 -6.48
C GLN A 409 -18.90 -4.94 -7.77
N GLN A 410 -17.92 -5.30 -8.61
CA GLN A 410 -18.17 -6.08 -9.82
C GLN A 410 -18.66 -7.49 -9.46
N ASP A 411 -17.98 -8.16 -8.53
CA ASP A 411 -18.33 -9.51 -8.07
C ASP A 411 -19.72 -9.52 -7.41
N GLN A 412 -20.07 -8.49 -6.63
CA GLN A 412 -21.44 -8.33 -6.07
C GLN A 412 -22.50 -8.20 -7.16
N THR A 413 -22.22 -7.45 -8.22
CA THR A 413 -23.15 -7.27 -9.34
C THR A 413 -23.34 -8.58 -10.12
N GLN A 414 -22.26 -9.31 -10.35
CA GLN A 414 -22.30 -10.62 -11.01
C GLN A 414 -23.06 -11.64 -10.17
N LEU A 415 -22.82 -11.66 -8.85
CA LEU A 415 -23.55 -12.52 -7.92
C LEU A 415 -25.05 -12.25 -7.92
N ALA A 416 -25.46 -10.97 -7.87
CA ALA A 416 -26.87 -10.60 -7.93
C ALA A 416 -27.53 -11.04 -9.24
N THR A 417 -26.79 -10.95 -10.36
CA THR A 417 -27.26 -11.40 -11.67
C THR A 417 -27.43 -12.92 -11.70
N ALA A 418 -26.45 -13.67 -11.22
CA ALA A 418 -26.50 -15.13 -11.14
C ALA A 418 -27.64 -15.63 -10.24
N GLN A 419 -27.86 -14.99 -9.09
CA GLN A 419 -28.97 -15.31 -8.18
C GLN A 419 -30.33 -15.06 -8.83
N SER A 420 -30.47 -13.99 -9.61
CA SER A 420 -31.70 -13.69 -10.33
C SER A 420 -31.98 -14.73 -11.42
N GLN A 421 -30.94 -15.16 -12.14
CA GLN A 421 -31.05 -16.22 -13.15
C GLN A 421 -31.43 -17.57 -12.53
N LEU A 422 -30.75 -17.96 -11.44
CA LEU A 422 -31.07 -19.17 -10.69
C LEU A 422 -32.54 -19.19 -10.24
N GLN A 423 -33.06 -18.07 -9.75
CA GLN A 423 -34.46 -17.96 -9.35
C GLN A 423 -35.43 -18.12 -10.54
N ALA A 424 -35.08 -17.57 -11.70
CA ALA A 424 -35.86 -17.73 -12.92
C ALA A 424 -35.91 -19.20 -13.36
N ASP A 425 -34.76 -19.88 -13.36
CA ASP A 425 -34.69 -21.29 -13.78
C ASP A 425 -35.35 -22.24 -12.78
N GLN A 426 -35.28 -21.95 -11.47
CA GLN A 426 -36.07 -22.65 -10.46
C GLN A 426 -37.58 -22.50 -10.69
N THR A 427 -38.03 -21.35 -11.19
CA THR A 427 -39.45 -21.13 -11.53
C THR A 427 -39.84 -21.98 -12.74
N ILE A 428 -38.97 -22.10 -13.75
CA ILE A 428 -39.19 -22.96 -14.92
C ILE A 428 -39.30 -24.42 -14.51
N VAL A 429 -38.42 -24.90 -13.62
CA VAL A 429 -38.49 -26.27 -13.08
C VAL A 429 -39.85 -26.53 -12.42
N GLN A 430 -40.34 -25.61 -11.58
CA GLN A 430 -41.65 -25.75 -10.93
C GLN A 430 -42.81 -25.82 -11.94
N GLN A 431 -42.75 -25.03 -13.02
CA GLN A 431 -43.75 -25.05 -14.08
C GLN A 431 -43.75 -26.39 -14.82
N LEU A 432 -42.57 -26.90 -15.20
CA LEU A 432 -42.43 -28.18 -15.88
C LEU A 432 -42.87 -29.36 -15.00
N GLN A 433 -42.56 -29.33 -13.70
CA GLN A 433 -43.05 -30.33 -12.74
C GLN A 433 -44.58 -30.35 -12.66
N SER A 434 -45.21 -29.17 -12.67
CA SER A 434 -46.67 -29.05 -12.64
C SER A 434 -47.31 -29.57 -13.93
N GLN A 435 -46.71 -29.27 -15.09
CA GLN A 435 -47.18 -29.76 -16.38
C GLN A 435 -47.05 -31.28 -16.48
N LEU A 436 -45.91 -31.84 -16.10
CA LEU A 436 -45.68 -33.28 -16.11
C LEU A 436 -46.71 -34.03 -15.24
N GLN A 437 -47.05 -33.49 -14.06
CA GLN A 437 -48.09 -34.06 -13.20
C GLN A 437 -49.48 -34.03 -13.87
N ALA A 438 -49.81 -32.94 -14.56
CA ALA A 438 -51.08 -32.82 -15.28
C ALA A 438 -51.19 -33.88 -16.40
N ASP A 439 -50.13 -34.05 -17.17
CA ASP A 439 -50.07 -35.01 -18.27
C ASP A 439 -50.13 -36.47 -17.76
N GLN A 440 -49.46 -36.78 -16.65
CA GLN A 440 -49.56 -38.08 -15.98
C GLN A 440 -50.98 -38.38 -15.44
N ALA A 441 -51.65 -37.37 -14.88
CA ALA A 441 -53.03 -37.49 -14.43
C ALA A 441 -53.99 -37.75 -15.61
N GLN A 442 -53.76 -37.07 -16.75
CA GLN A 442 -54.51 -37.29 -17.97
C GLN A 442 -54.28 -38.70 -18.52
N GLN A 443 -53.03 -39.18 -18.52
CA GLN A 443 -52.67 -40.53 -18.92
C GLN A 443 -53.45 -41.59 -18.12
N THR A 444 -53.48 -41.41 -16.79
CA THR A 444 -54.21 -42.31 -15.86
C THR A 444 -55.70 -42.33 -16.17
N THR A 445 -56.29 -41.15 -16.43
CA THR A 445 -57.70 -41.00 -16.75
C THR A 445 -58.07 -41.72 -18.05
N VAL A 446 -57.32 -41.48 -19.12
CA VAL A 446 -57.57 -42.12 -20.43
C VAL A 446 -57.37 -43.63 -20.35
N SER A 447 -56.35 -44.09 -19.63
CA SER A 447 -56.10 -45.52 -19.41
C SER A 447 -57.28 -46.19 -18.69
N ALA A 448 -57.83 -45.55 -17.66
CA ALA A 448 -59.01 -46.04 -16.95
C ALA A 448 -60.27 -46.09 -17.85
N GLN A 449 -60.46 -45.09 -18.72
CA GLN A 449 -61.55 -45.08 -19.70
C GLN A 449 -61.44 -46.24 -20.68
N ILE A 450 -60.23 -46.52 -21.20
CA ILE A 450 -59.98 -47.67 -22.07
C ILE A 450 -60.32 -48.98 -21.34
N SER A 451 -59.84 -49.18 -20.10
CA SER A 451 -60.17 -50.39 -19.33
C SER A 451 -61.66 -50.57 -19.07
N ASN A 452 -62.40 -49.49 -18.85
CA ASN A 452 -63.85 -49.54 -18.69
C ASN A 452 -64.55 -49.97 -20.00
N LEU A 453 -64.14 -49.41 -21.14
CA LEU A 453 -64.66 -49.78 -22.45
C LEU A 453 -64.33 -51.24 -22.81
N GLN A 454 -63.12 -51.71 -22.50
CA GLN A 454 -62.74 -53.12 -22.65
C GLN A 454 -63.64 -54.04 -21.81
N THR A 455 -63.96 -53.63 -20.58
CA THR A 455 -64.88 -54.38 -19.72
C THR A 455 -66.30 -54.40 -20.29
N GLN A 456 -66.75 -53.28 -20.85
CA GLN A 456 -68.05 -53.16 -21.49
C GLN A 456 -68.14 -54.01 -22.77
N GLU A 457 -67.10 -53.99 -23.61
CA GLU A 457 -66.97 -54.84 -24.80
C GLU A 457 -67.07 -56.31 -24.41
N ASN A 458 -66.27 -56.76 -23.44
CA ASN A 458 -66.29 -58.15 -22.96
C ASN A 458 -67.68 -58.53 -22.42
N THR A 459 -68.36 -57.64 -21.71
CA THR A 459 -69.72 -57.89 -21.20
C THR A 459 -70.72 -58.09 -22.35
N LEU A 460 -70.66 -57.24 -23.38
CA LEU A 460 -71.51 -57.36 -24.57
C LEU A 460 -71.18 -58.63 -25.38
N GLN A 461 -69.91 -58.97 -25.53
CA GLN A 461 -69.49 -60.22 -26.17
C GLN A 461 -70.03 -61.46 -25.44
N GLN A 462 -70.02 -61.44 -24.10
CA GLN A 462 -70.60 -62.51 -23.28
C GLN A 462 -72.13 -62.58 -23.39
N GLN A 463 -72.80 -61.44 -23.48
CA GLN A 463 -74.26 -61.36 -23.71
C GLN A 463 -74.66 -61.90 -25.09
N LEU A 464 -73.78 -61.79 -26.08
CA LEU A 464 -74.02 -62.29 -27.44
C LEU A 464 -73.86 -63.82 -27.56
N GLN A 465 -73.11 -64.47 -26.66
CA GLN A 465 -72.80 -65.92 -26.74
C GLN A 465 -74.02 -66.84 -26.76
N PRO A 466 -75.07 -66.64 -25.95
CA PRO A 466 -76.28 -67.49 -26.01
C PRO A 466 -76.97 -67.38 -27.37
N ALA A 467 -77.02 -66.18 -27.96
CA ALA A 467 -77.63 -65.94 -29.25
C ALA A 467 -76.84 -66.59 -30.40
N ILE A 468 -75.51 -66.51 -30.34
CA ILE A 468 -74.61 -67.21 -31.28
C ILE A 468 -74.78 -68.72 -31.16
N SER A 469 -74.74 -69.28 -29.94
CA SER A 469 -74.85 -70.72 -29.72
C SER A 469 -76.18 -71.30 -30.21
N PHE A 470 -77.26 -70.52 -30.11
CA PHE A 470 -78.55 -70.89 -30.67
C PHE A 470 -78.54 -70.91 -32.19
N VAL A 471 -78.01 -69.85 -32.83
CA VAL A 471 -77.83 -69.80 -34.28
C VAL A 471 -76.97 -70.96 -34.77
N ASP A 472 -75.87 -71.28 -34.09
CA ASP A 472 -74.98 -72.38 -34.47
C ASP A 472 -75.69 -73.74 -34.43
N GLY A 473 -76.62 -73.91 -33.49
CA GLY A 473 -77.48 -75.10 -33.36
C GLY A 473 -78.62 -75.19 -34.37
N LEU A 474 -78.84 -74.16 -35.20
CA LEU A 474 -79.77 -74.20 -36.33
C LEU A 474 -79.20 -75.06 -37.47
N SER A 475 -80.07 -75.81 -38.16
CA SER A 475 -79.72 -76.46 -39.42
C SER A 475 -79.44 -75.44 -40.54
N ASP A 476 -78.83 -75.87 -41.64
CA ASP A 476 -78.50 -74.96 -42.75
C ASP A 476 -79.74 -74.26 -43.34
N LEU A 477 -80.87 -74.97 -43.42
CA LEU A 477 -82.14 -74.43 -43.91
C LEU A 477 -82.75 -73.44 -42.89
N GLU A 478 -82.69 -73.75 -41.59
CA GLU A 478 -83.09 -72.82 -40.53
C GLU A 478 -82.23 -71.56 -40.49
N LYS A 479 -80.92 -71.66 -40.73
CA LYS A 479 -80.03 -70.49 -40.79
C LYS A 479 -80.40 -69.58 -41.96
N THR A 480 -80.71 -70.17 -43.13
CA THR A 480 -81.21 -69.42 -44.29
C THR A 480 -82.51 -68.71 -43.97
N LEU A 481 -83.52 -69.42 -43.47
CA LEU A 481 -84.81 -68.83 -43.08
C LEU A 481 -84.67 -67.78 -41.99
N PHE A 482 -83.85 -68.03 -40.97
CA PHE A 482 -83.63 -67.12 -39.85
C PHE A 482 -82.95 -65.83 -40.28
N LYS A 483 -81.95 -65.93 -41.17
CA LYS A 483 -81.29 -64.77 -41.77
C LYS A 483 -82.25 -63.96 -42.62
N GLU A 484 -83.04 -64.63 -43.45
CA GLU A 484 -83.96 -64.01 -44.39
C GLU A 484 -85.13 -63.33 -43.66
N LEU A 485 -85.88 -64.08 -42.82
CA LEU A 485 -87.05 -63.59 -42.10
C LEU A 485 -86.70 -62.51 -41.08
N PHE A 486 -85.64 -62.70 -40.29
CA PHE A 486 -85.31 -61.72 -39.26
C PHE A 486 -84.32 -60.66 -39.72
N ASN A 487 -83.83 -60.70 -40.96
CA ASN A 487 -82.82 -59.78 -41.47
C ASN A 487 -81.64 -59.62 -40.49
N VAL A 488 -81.13 -60.75 -39.98
CA VAL A 488 -79.99 -60.79 -39.04
C VAL A 488 -78.75 -61.17 -39.82
N GLN A 489 -77.71 -60.36 -39.73
CA GLN A 489 -76.41 -60.75 -40.25
C GLN A 489 -75.77 -61.75 -39.30
N LEU A 490 -75.88 -63.04 -39.64
CA LEU A 490 -75.28 -64.10 -38.84
C LEU A 490 -73.75 -63.93 -38.82
N PRO A 491 -73.10 -64.03 -37.65
CA PRO A 491 -71.65 -63.98 -37.57
C PRO A 491 -71.05 -65.12 -38.39
N SER A 492 -70.00 -64.82 -39.16
CA SER A 492 -69.26 -65.78 -39.98
C SER A 492 -68.25 -66.57 -39.18
#